data_AF-A0A4U1LY20-F1
#
_entry.id   AF-A0A4U1LY20-F1
#
_cell.length_a   1.000
_cell.length_b   1.000
_cell.length_c   1.000
_cell.angle_alpha   90.00
_cell.angle_beta   90.00
_cell.angle_gamma   90.00
#
_symmetry.space_group_name_H-M   'P 1'
#
loop_
_entity.id
_entity.type
_entity.pdbx_description
1 polymer ?
#
loop_
_entity_poly.entity_id
_entity_poly.type
_entity_poly.pdbx_seq_one_letter_code
_entity_poly.pdbx_strand_id
1 'polypeptide(L)'
;MPRKLLDYAIISLKGMAMGAADVVPGVSGGTIAFISGIYEELISSINNINLGLIKTLRKEGFKACWKQLNGNFLVALFIGIFISVLSLAKFLSWLLANEPILLWSFFFGLVVASIFLVGKEIKQWNAMSIIILIVGAVGAYLITTIPPSENVDSIPYLFLSGALAVCAMILPGISGAFILVLLGSYKTILDAVHQRDLLTIATVGFGAVFGLLSFARLLKWMFKNYKNVTLALLTGFILGSLNKIWPWKVVLETKVFDDKVIPINEQNVSPFAFEGDAQLIPAIGLAILGFSLIFILERIAAKNRPISD
;
A
#
# COMPACT_ATOMS: atom_id res chain seq x y z
N MET A 1 -10.94 20.41 -16.91
CA MET A 1 -12.38 20.13 -17.06
C MET A 1 -12.92 19.52 -15.77
N PRO A 2 -14.17 19.79 -15.36
CA PRO A 2 -14.78 19.06 -14.25
C PRO A 2 -14.89 17.57 -14.58
N ARG A 3 -14.58 16.70 -13.61
CA ARG A 3 -14.74 15.24 -13.75
C ARG A 3 -16.20 14.87 -14.00
N LYS A 4 -16.42 13.93 -14.91
CA LYS A 4 -17.72 13.31 -15.16
C LYS A 4 -18.00 12.27 -14.08
N LEU A 5 -19.27 11.86 -13.93
CA LEU A 5 -19.68 10.80 -12.97
C LEU A 5 -18.89 9.49 -13.19
N LEU A 6 -18.62 9.15 -14.46
CA LEU A 6 -17.84 7.96 -14.81
C LEU A 6 -16.42 8.00 -14.24
N ASP A 7 -15.79 9.18 -14.18
CA ASP A 7 -14.44 9.32 -13.62
C ASP A 7 -14.42 8.99 -12.13
N TYR A 8 -15.46 9.40 -11.40
CA TYR A 8 -15.61 9.06 -9.98
C TYR A 8 -15.92 7.58 -9.78
N ALA A 9 -16.74 6.96 -10.64
CA ALA A 9 -16.94 5.52 -10.60
C ALA A 9 -15.62 4.75 -10.82
N ILE A 10 -14.77 5.19 -11.75
CA ILE A 10 -13.44 4.63 -11.97
C ILE A 10 -12.55 4.82 -10.73
N ILE A 11 -12.59 6.00 -10.07
CA ILE A 11 -11.85 6.24 -8.82
C ILE A 11 -12.34 5.30 -7.71
N SER A 12 -13.65 5.09 -7.58
CA SER A 12 -14.21 4.13 -6.63
C SER A 12 -13.74 2.70 -6.91
N LEU A 13 -13.69 2.27 -8.18
CA LEU A 13 -13.13 0.96 -8.54
C LEU A 13 -11.64 0.83 -8.19
N LYS A 14 -10.86 1.90 -8.38
CA LYS A 14 -9.46 1.95 -7.92
C LYS A 14 -9.37 1.84 -6.40
N GLY A 15 -10.25 2.53 -5.68
CA GLY A 15 -10.39 2.40 -4.23
C GLY A 15 -10.73 0.99 -3.79
N MET A 16 -11.62 0.29 -4.53
CA MET A 16 -11.94 -1.11 -4.24
C MET A 16 -10.71 -2.01 -4.38
N ALA A 17 -9.95 -1.81 -5.47
CA ALA A 17 -8.70 -2.54 -5.68
C ALA A 17 -7.64 -2.24 -4.61
N MET A 18 -7.54 -0.98 -4.15
CA MET A 18 -6.67 -0.62 -3.02
C MET A 18 -7.08 -1.35 -1.75
N GLY A 19 -8.37 -1.32 -1.39
CA GLY A 19 -8.87 -2.02 -0.20
C GLY A 19 -8.69 -3.53 -0.28
N ALA A 20 -8.78 -4.12 -1.47
CA ALA A 20 -8.54 -5.54 -1.69
C ALA A 20 -7.06 -5.89 -1.48
N ALA A 21 -6.15 -5.07 -1.98
CA ALA A 21 -4.72 -5.24 -1.78
C ALA A 21 -4.33 -5.14 -0.29
N ASP A 22 -4.92 -4.23 0.48
CA ASP A 22 -4.62 -4.09 1.91
C ASP A 22 -5.06 -5.30 2.76
N VAL A 23 -5.93 -6.18 2.24
CA VAL A 23 -6.26 -7.46 2.89
C VAL A 23 -5.14 -8.49 2.74
N VAL A 24 -4.32 -8.37 1.69
CA VAL A 24 -3.27 -9.35 1.36
C VAL A 24 -1.93 -8.92 1.97
N PRO A 25 -1.34 -9.72 2.88
CA PRO A 25 -0.04 -9.41 3.46
C PRO A 25 1.04 -9.24 2.39
N GLY A 26 1.82 -8.17 2.52
CA GLY A 26 2.91 -7.85 1.58
C GLY A 26 2.48 -7.06 0.34
N VAL A 27 1.19 -6.83 0.13
CA VAL A 27 0.68 -5.93 -0.91
C VAL A 27 0.12 -4.69 -0.23
N SER A 28 0.48 -3.49 -0.69
CA SER A 28 -0.07 -2.24 -0.16
C SER A 28 -1.03 -1.58 -1.14
N GLY A 29 -2.10 -0.97 -0.63
CA GLY A 29 -2.98 -0.09 -1.38
C GLY A 29 -2.21 1.06 -2.04
N GLY A 30 -1.09 1.50 -1.45
CA GLY A 30 -0.14 2.42 -2.07
C GLY A 30 0.39 1.95 -3.43
N THR A 31 0.73 0.66 -3.57
CA THR A 31 1.13 0.07 -4.86
C THR A 31 -0.01 0.15 -5.88
N ILE A 32 -1.24 -0.17 -5.48
CA ILE A 32 -2.42 -0.09 -6.36
C ILE A 32 -2.74 1.36 -6.76
N ALA A 33 -2.61 2.31 -5.84
CA ALA A 33 -2.76 3.73 -6.13
C ALA A 33 -1.73 4.21 -7.16
N PHE A 34 -0.50 3.68 -7.07
CA PHE A 34 0.57 4.02 -8.00
C PHE A 34 0.29 3.50 -9.41
N ILE A 35 0.06 2.20 -9.57
CA ILE A 35 -0.18 1.59 -10.89
C ILE A 35 -1.44 2.11 -11.55
N SER A 36 -2.45 2.46 -10.76
CA SER A 36 -3.69 3.03 -11.30
C SER A 36 -3.58 4.53 -11.57
N GLY A 37 -2.42 5.14 -11.33
CA GLY A 37 -2.11 6.52 -11.67
C GLY A 37 -2.79 7.58 -10.79
N ILE A 38 -3.29 7.21 -9.61
CA ILE A 38 -3.94 8.14 -8.68
C ILE A 38 -3.05 8.50 -7.49
N TYR A 39 -1.85 7.94 -7.41
CA TYR A 39 -0.94 8.13 -6.28
C TYR A 39 -0.54 9.58 -6.05
N GLU A 40 -0.01 10.27 -7.06
CA GLU A 40 0.38 11.69 -6.92
C GLU A 40 -0.83 12.57 -6.53
N GLU A 41 -2.02 12.26 -7.06
CA GLU A 41 -3.26 12.96 -6.69
C GLU A 41 -3.66 12.69 -5.23
N LEU A 42 -3.56 11.44 -4.77
CA LEU A 42 -3.80 11.05 -3.38
C LEU A 42 -2.86 11.79 -2.42
N ILE A 43 -1.55 11.74 -2.70
CA ILE A 43 -0.54 12.45 -1.90
C ILE A 43 -0.81 13.96 -1.88
N SER A 44 -1.15 14.55 -3.02
CA SER A 44 -1.45 15.98 -3.10
C SER A 44 -2.72 16.35 -2.31
N SER A 45 -3.76 15.51 -2.38
CA SER A 45 -5.01 15.70 -1.64
C SER A 45 -4.81 15.59 -0.13
N ILE A 46 -4.02 14.61 0.33
CA ILE A 46 -3.62 14.48 1.74
C ILE A 46 -2.81 15.71 2.17
N ASN A 47 -1.87 16.17 1.35
CA ASN A 47 -1.06 17.34 1.64
C ASN A 47 -1.87 18.66 1.72
N ASN A 48 -3.07 18.70 1.16
CA ASN A 48 -3.97 19.85 1.29
C ASN A 48 -4.60 19.93 2.69
N ILE A 49 -4.50 18.87 3.49
CA ILE A 49 -4.87 18.88 4.91
C ILE A 49 -3.77 19.62 5.69
N ASN A 50 -3.97 20.92 5.88
CA ASN A 50 -3.05 21.80 6.60
C ASN A 50 -3.83 22.92 7.32
N LEU A 51 -3.12 23.75 8.10
CA LEU A 51 -3.73 24.88 8.82
C LEU A 51 -4.44 25.88 7.90
N GLY A 52 -3.99 25.99 6.64
CA GLY A 52 -4.65 26.80 5.61
C GLY A 52 -6.05 26.29 5.27
N LEU A 53 -6.27 24.97 5.26
CA LEU A 53 -7.60 24.38 5.01
C LEU A 53 -8.62 24.78 6.09
N ILE A 54 -8.18 24.80 7.36
CA ILE A 54 -9.02 25.27 8.49
C ILE A 54 -9.38 26.75 8.31
N LYS A 55 -8.42 27.57 7.87
CA LYS A 55 -8.64 28.99 7.58
C LYS A 55 -9.65 29.18 6.43
N THR A 56 -9.53 28.41 5.36
CA THR A 56 -10.48 28.43 4.23
C THR A 56 -11.88 28.04 4.68
N LEU A 57 -12.02 26.99 5.49
CA LEU A 57 -13.32 26.58 6.04
C LEU A 57 -13.98 27.72 6.84
N ARG A 58 -13.21 28.42 7.67
CA ARG A 58 -13.72 29.54 8.49
C ARG A 58 -14.04 30.79 7.69
N LYS A 59 -13.29 31.11 6.63
CA LYS A 59 -13.41 32.38 5.89
C LYS A 59 -14.27 32.28 4.63
N GLU A 60 -14.14 31.18 3.89
CA GLU A 60 -14.71 30.99 2.55
C GLU A 60 -15.79 29.90 2.53
N GLY A 61 -16.01 29.23 3.67
CA GLY A 61 -17.07 28.24 3.86
C GLY A 61 -16.72 26.84 3.34
N PHE A 62 -17.67 25.92 3.52
CA PHE A 62 -17.49 24.50 3.26
C PHE A 62 -17.16 24.20 1.79
N LYS A 63 -17.81 24.87 0.84
CA LYS A 63 -17.61 24.62 -0.61
C LYS A 63 -16.18 24.92 -1.07
N ALA A 64 -15.58 26.00 -0.58
CA ALA A 64 -14.19 26.36 -0.88
C ALA A 64 -13.21 25.38 -0.24
N CYS A 65 -13.43 25.03 1.03
CA CYS A 65 -12.67 24.00 1.75
C CYS A 65 -12.71 22.64 1.02
N TRP A 66 -13.90 22.19 0.61
CA TRP A 66 -14.10 20.94 -0.11
C TRP A 66 -13.32 20.90 -1.44
N LYS A 67 -13.33 22.01 -2.18
CA LYS A 67 -12.56 22.15 -3.42
C LYS A 67 -11.05 22.14 -3.15
N GLN A 68 -10.58 22.88 -2.14
CA GLN A 68 -9.16 22.89 -1.75
C GLN A 68 -8.68 21.51 -1.32
N LEU A 69 -9.50 20.75 -0.60
CA LEU A 69 -9.18 19.40 -0.14
C LEU A 69 -9.11 18.36 -1.28
N ASN A 70 -9.73 18.63 -2.44
CA ASN A 70 -10.09 17.62 -3.45
C ASN A 70 -11.09 16.58 -2.88
N GLY A 71 -12.12 17.06 -2.17
CA GLY A 71 -13.05 16.22 -1.43
C GLY A 71 -13.80 15.19 -2.28
N ASN A 72 -14.18 15.53 -3.52
CA ASN A 72 -14.86 14.58 -4.41
C ASN A 72 -13.98 13.36 -4.74
N PHE A 73 -12.69 13.57 -4.98
CA PHE A 73 -11.75 12.48 -5.23
C PHE A 73 -11.62 11.58 -4.01
N LEU A 74 -11.41 12.17 -2.82
CA LEU A 74 -11.26 11.42 -1.58
C LEU A 74 -12.53 10.62 -1.25
N VAL A 75 -13.71 11.23 -1.38
CA VAL A 75 -14.98 10.53 -1.14
C VAL A 75 -15.15 9.35 -2.08
N ALA A 76 -14.96 9.53 -3.39
CA ALA A 76 -15.06 8.42 -4.34
C ALA A 76 -14.08 7.29 -3.99
N LEU A 77 -12.82 7.64 -3.68
CA LEU A 77 -11.79 6.68 -3.34
C LEU A 77 -12.13 5.89 -2.06
N PHE A 78 -12.50 6.60 -0.99
CA PHE A 78 -12.83 5.98 0.30
C PHE A 78 -14.12 5.18 0.24
N ILE A 79 -15.12 5.58 -0.56
CA ILE A 79 -16.28 4.73 -0.84
C ILE A 79 -15.84 3.40 -1.46
N GLY A 80 -14.93 3.45 -2.42
CA GLY A 80 -14.35 2.24 -3.02
C GLY A 80 -13.66 1.34 -2.00
N ILE A 81 -12.75 1.90 -1.20
CA ILE A 81 -12.03 1.17 -0.15
C ILE A 81 -13.03 0.55 0.83
N PHE A 82 -14.02 1.33 1.28
CA PHE A 82 -15.04 0.87 2.22
C PHE A 82 -15.89 -0.28 1.66
N ILE A 83 -16.35 -0.18 0.41
CA ILE A 83 -17.07 -1.27 -0.27
C ILE A 83 -16.21 -2.52 -0.32
N SER A 84 -14.91 -2.40 -0.65
CA SER A 84 -14.00 -3.53 -0.73
C SER A 84 -13.78 -4.21 0.62
N VAL A 85 -13.54 -3.43 1.69
CA VAL A 85 -13.39 -3.97 3.04
C VAL A 85 -14.66 -4.73 3.47
N LEU A 86 -15.85 -4.24 3.15
CA LEU A 86 -17.10 -4.93 3.51
C LEU A 86 -17.42 -6.15 2.65
N SER A 87 -17.08 -6.13 1.36
CA SER A 87 -17.48 -7.16 0.38
C SER A 87 -16.40 -8.20 0.11
N LEU A 88 -15.14 -7.78 -0.03
CA LEU A 88 -14.02 -8.62 -0.47
C LEU A 88 -13.18 -9.16 0.70
N ALA A 89 -13.17 -8.50 1.87
CA ALA A 89 -12.26 -8.91 2.96
C ALA A 89 -12.47 -10.37 3.40
N LYS A 90 -13.73 -10.83 3.51
CA LYS A 90 -14.02 -12.23 3.88
C LYS A 90 -13.57 -13.21 2.80
N PHE A 91 -13.84 -12.90 1.53
CA PHE A 91 -13.45 -13.74 0.40
C PHE A 91 -11.94 -13.84 0.25
N LEU A 92 -11.23 -12.72 0.32
CA LEU A 92 -9.77 -12.69 0.25
C LEU A 92 -9.12 -13.35 1.47
N SER A 93 -9.70 -13.20 2.67
CA SER A 93 -9.24 -13.93 3.86
C SER A 93 -9.42 -15.44 3.70
N TRP A 94 -10.54 -15.88 3.11
CA TRP A 94 -10.75 -17.29 2.80
C TRP A 94 -9.74 -17.80 1.76
N LEU A 95 -9.46 -17.03 0.70
CA LEU A 95 -8.42 -17.38 -0.28
C LEU A 95 -7.03 -17.42 0.34
N LEU A 96 -6.69 -16.50 1.26
CA LEU A 96 -5.41 -16.55 1.97
C LEU A 96 -5.26 -17.82 2.81
N ALA A 97 -6.36 -18.31 3.40
CA ALA A 97 -6.33 -19.50 4.24
C ALA A 97 -6.36 -20.81 3.43
N ASN A 98 -7.05 -20.83 2.27
CA ASN A 98 -7.31 -22.07 1.53
C ASN A 98 -6.52 -22.17 0.22
N GLU A 99 -6.23 -21.04 -0.45
CA GLU A 99 -5.55 -20.97 -1.74
C GLU A 99 -4.42 -19.90 -1.78
N PRO A 100 -3.49 -19.90 -0.80
CA PRO A 100 -2.48 -18.85 -0.67
C PRO A 100 -1.55 -18.75 -1.87
N ILE A 101 -1.15 -19.88 -2.48
CA ILE A 101 -0.26 -19.92 -3.65
C ILE A 101 -0.89 -19.18 -4.83
N LEU A 102 -2.16 -19.45 -5.12
CA LEU A 102 -2.89 -18.82 -6.21
C LEU A 102 -3.07 -17.32 -6.01
N LEU A 103 -3.48 -16.93 -4.79
CA LEU A 103 -3.67 -15.53 -4.45
C LEU A 103 -2.37 -14.74 -4.51
N TRP A 104 -1.29 -15.25 -3.90
CA TRP A 104 0.01 -14.61 -3.97
C TRP A 104 0.56 -14.58 -5.39
N SER A 105 0.33 -15.61 -6.22
CA SER A 105 0.77 -15.60 -7.62
C SER A 105 0.11 -14.49 -8.42
N PHE A 106 -1.21 -14.29 -8.24
CA PHE A 106 -1.93 -13.17 -8.86
C PHE A 106 -1.33 -11.81 -8.48
N PHE A 107 -1.14 -11.57 -7.18
CA PHE A 107 -0.56 -10.31 -6.71
C PHE A 107 0.93 -10.16 -7.06
N PHE A 108 1.70 -11.25 -7.10
CA PHE A 108 3.08 -11.26 -7.55
C PHE A 108 3.17 -10.74 -8.99
N GLY A 109 2.35 -11.29 -9.90
CA GLY A 109 2.27 -10.81 -11.28
C GLY A 109 1.89 -9.33 -11.39
N LEU A 110 0.91 -8.89 -10.60
CA LEU A 110 0.47 -7.50 -10.53
C LEU A 110 1.60 -6.56 -10.07
N VAL A 111 2.32 -6.93 -9.01
CA VAL A 111 3.42 -6.13 -8.48
C VAL A 111 4.61 -6.16 -9.44
N VAL A 112 4.91 -7.29 -10.09
CA VAL A 112 5.92 -7.35 -11.15
C VAL A 112 5.58 -6.39 -12.29
N ALA A 113 4.32 -6.37 -12.77
CA ALA A 113 3.89 -5.39 -13.77
C ALA A 113 4.09 -3.94 -13.30
N SER A 114 3.84 -3.67 -12.01
CA SER A 114 4.06 -2.35 -11.44
C SER A 114 5.51 -1.88 -11.56
N ILE A 115 6.49 -2.76 -11.33
CA ILE A 115 7.92 -2.43 -11.45
C ILE A 115 8.24 -1.94 -12.87
N PHE A 116 7.71 -2.61 -13.89
CA PHE A 116 7.89 -2.19 -15.29
C PHE A 116 7.26 -0.84 -15.57
N LEU A 117 6.01 -0.61 -15.12
CA LEU A 117 5.31 0.65 -15.37
C LEU A 117 5.95 1.83 -14.63
N VAL A 118 6.28 1.67 -13.35
CA VAL A 118 6.94 2.73 -12.57
C VAL A 118 8.34 3.00 -13.09
N GLY A 119 9.09 1.93 -13.40
CA GLY A 119 10.43 2.02 -13.95
C GLY A 119 10.46 2.77 -15.29
N LYS A 120 9.44 2.60 -16.13
CA LYS A 120 9.31 3.31 -17.41
C LYS A 120 9.09 4.82 -17.26
N GLU A 121 8.50 5.27 -16.16
CA GLU A 121 8.33 6.71 -15.89
C GLU A 121 9.65 7.43 -15.52
N ILE A 122 10.73 6.68 -15.25
CA ILE A 122 12.07 7.22 -15.00
C ILE A 122 12.66 7.69 -16.34
N LYS A 123 12.64 9.00 -16.57
CA LYS A 123 13.08 9.60 -17.84
C LYS A 123 14.60 9.62 -18.02
N GLN A 124 15.37 9.57 -16.93
CA GLN A 124 16.83 9.65 -16.95
C GLN A 124 17.44 8.55 -16.09
N TRP A 125 18.08 7.58 -16.76
CA TRP A 125 18.85 6.52 -16.12
C TRP A 125 20.31 6.94 -16.04
N ASN A 126 20.67 7.58 -14.92
CA ASN A 126 22.05 7.86 -14.57
C ASN A 126 22.51 6.93 -13.43
N ALA A 127 23.80 6.95 -13.09
CA ALA A 127 24.36 6.13 -12.02
C ALA A 127 23.63 6.34 -10.68
N MET A 128 23.20 7.57 -10.38
CA MET A 128 22.46 7.89 -9.16
C MET A 128 21.07 7.22 -9.13
N SER A 129 20.31 7.23 -10.23
CA SER A 129 19.03 6.51 -10.31
C SER A 129 19.19 5.01 -10.05
N ILE A 130 20.25 4.39 -10.60
CA ILE A 130 20.52 2.96 -10.39
C ILE A 130 20.90 2.68 -8.93
N ILE A 131 21.80 3.48 -8.35
CA ILE A 131 22.20 3.35 -6.94
C ILE A 131 20.98 3.47 -6.03
N ILE A 132 20.12 4.47 -6.26
CA ILE A 132 18.93 4.70 -5.44
C ILE A 132 17.90 3.58 -5.59
N LEU A 133 17.74 3.01 -6.78
CA LEU A 133 16.91 1.83 -6.99
C LEU A 133 17.43 0.64 -6.17
N ILE A 134 18.74 0.38 -6.24
CA ILE A 134 19.37 -0.71 -5.47
C ILE A 134 19.20 -0.48 -3.97
N VAL A 135 19.43 0.76 -3.48
CA VAL A 135 19.23 1.12 -2.07
C VAL A 135 17.78 0.90 -1.65
N GLY A 136 16.81 1.29 -2.48
CA GLY A 136 15.38 1.04 -2.22
C GLY A 136 15.05 -0.45 -2.16
N ALA A 137 15.58 -1.24 -3.10
CA ALA A 137 15.35 -2.68 -3.16
C ALA A 137 15.97 -3.43 -1.98
N VAL A 138 17.22 -3.14 -1.66
CA VAL A 138 17.90 -3.70 -0.49
C VAL A 138 17.19 -3.25 0.79
N GLY A 139 16.83 -1.98 0.91
CA GLY A 139 16.12 -1.44 2.07
C GLY A 139 14.79 -2.13 2.31
N ALA A 140 13.95 -2.28 1.28
CA ALA A 140 12.68 -2.98 1.38
C ALA A 140 12.86 -4.47 1.70
N TYR A 141 13.80 -5.14 1.03
CA TYR A 141 14.12 -6.54 1.31
C TYR A 141 14.54 -6.75 2.76
N LEU A 142 15.46 -5.92 3.27
CA LEU A 142 15.89 -5.96 4.66
C LEU A 142 14.73 -5.75 5.61
N ILE A 143 13.88 -4.73 5.38
CA ILE A 143 12.68 -4.51 6.20
C ILE A 143 11.78 -5.75 6.24
N THR A 144 11.61 -6.46 5.13
CA THR A 144 10.77 -7.67 5.08
C THR A 144 11.36 -8.90 5.77
N THR A 145 12.65 -8.87 6.14
CA THR A 145 13.37 -9.98 6.79
C THR A 145 13.70 -9.70 8.26
N ILE A 146 13.44 -8.49 8.75
CA ILE A 146 13.60 -8.16 10.17
C ILE A 146 12.65 -9.05 10.99
N PRO A 147 13.15 -9.77 12.02
CA PRO A 147 12.29 -10.52 12.92
C PRO A 147 11.42 -9.55 13.75
N PRO A 148 10.17 -9.90 14.08
CA PRO A 148 9.34 -9.03 14.90
C PRO A 148 9.91 -8.79 16.29
N SER A 149 9.87 -7.54 16.73
CA SER A 149 10.18 -7.17 18.11
C SER A 149 9.19 -7.83 19.08
N GLU A 150 9.64 -8.00 20.33
CA GLU A 150 8.74 -8.33 21.44
C GLU A 150 7.73 -7.21 21.67
N ASN A 151 6.64 -7.53 22.39
CA ASN A 151 5.55 -6.59 22.64
C ASN A 151 6.09 -5.38 23.40
N VAL A 152 5.92 -4.19 22.81
CA VAL A 152 6.24 -2.91 23.45
C VAL A 152 4.95 -2.13 23.63
N ASP A 153 4.75 -1.59 24.82
CA ASP A 153 3.52 -0.91 25.25
C ASP A 153 3.74 0.56 25.63
N SER A 154 4.97 1.07 25.58
CA SER A 154 5.23 2.47 25.93
C SER A 154 4.54 3.46 24.97
N ILE A 155 3.86 4.46 25.53
CA ILE A 155 3.07 5.47 24.78
C ILE A 155 3.88 6.17 23.67
N PRO A 156 5.13 6.65 23.89
CA PRO A 156 5.91 7.26 22.81
C PRO A 156 6.21 6.29 21.67
N TYR A 157 6.43 5.02 22.00
CA TYR A 157 6.67 3.98 21.01
C TYR A 157 5.41 3.64 20.21
N LEU A 158 4.24 3.58 20.86
CA LEU A 158 2.95 3.38 20.18
C LEU A 158 2.60 4.55 19.25
N PHE A 159 2.93 5.79 19.64
CA PHE A 159 2.83 6.95 18.76
C PHE A 159 3.70 6.79 17.52
N LEU A 160 4.99 6.45 17.68
CA LEU A 160 5.91 6.24 16.57
C LEU A 160 5.50 5.05 15.69
N SER A 161 4.96 3.99 16.30
CA SER A 161 4.44 2.82 15.59
C SER A 161 3.28 3.19 14.68
N GLY A 162 2.31 3.95 15.18
CA GLY A 162 1.22 4.48 14.37
C GLY A 162 1.71 5.35 13.22
N ALA A 163 2.68 6.23 13.48
CA ALA A 163 3.27 7.09 12.46
C ALA A 163 3.97 6.28 11.35
N LEU A 164 4.86 5.36 11.70
CA LEU A 164 5.60 4.53 10.75
C LEU A 164 4.68 3.59 9.96
N ALA A 165 3.68 2.99 10.61
CA ALA A 165 2.73 2.11 9.95
C ALA A 165 1.94 2.81 8.85
N VAL A 166 1.47 4.04 9.08
CA VAL A 166 0.74 4.79 8.05
C VAL A 166 1.68 5.32 6.96
N CYS A 167 2.90 5.72 7.29
CA CYS A 167 3.91 6.03 6.28
C CYS A 167 4.15 4.83 5.35
N ALA A 168 4.27 3.62 5.92
CA ALA A 168 4.45 2.39 5.17
C ALA A 168 3.23 2.05 4.32
N MET A 169 2.00 2.22 4.84
CA MET A 169 0.77 1.99 4.08
C MET A 169 0.67 2.83 2.80
N ILE A 170 1.23 4.05 2.83
CA ILE A 170 1.31 4.94 1.67
C ILE A 170 2.47 4.55 0.75
N LEU A 171 3.56 4.01 1.28
CA LEU A 171 4.70 3.61 0.48
C LEU A 171 4.36 2.35 -0.34
N PRO A 172 4.54 2.37 -1.67
CA PRO A 172 4.40 1.18 -2.49
C PRO A 172 5.32 0.05 -2.01
N GLY A 173 4.78 -1.16 -1.90
CA GLY A 173 5.51 -2.38 -1.59
C GLY A 173 5.60 -2.75 -0.10
N ILE A 174 5.19 -1.88 0.84
CA ILE A 174 5.24 -2.21 2.28
C ILE A 174 3.86 -2.07 2.91
N SER A 175 3.40 -3.11 3.63
CA SER A 175 2.12 -3.08 4.34
C SER A 175 2.27 -2.43 5.72
N GLY A 176 1.36 -1.51 6.06
CA GLY A 176 1.35 -0.85 7.38
C GLY A 176 1.08 -1.80 8.54
N ALA A 177 0.18 -2.78 8.35
CA ALA A 177 -0.10 -3.80 9.37
C ALA A 177 1.13 -4.68 9.63
N PHE A 178 1.91 -5.00 8.58
CA PHE A 178 3.16 -5.73 8.73
C PHE A 178 4.19 -4.94 9.53
N ILE A 179 4.33 -3.62 9.29
CA ILE A 179 5.19 -2.76 10.12
C ILE A 179 4.78 -2.76 11.59
N LEU A 180 3.49 -2.76 11.92
CA LEU A 180 3.04 -2.85 13.31
C LEU A 180 3.42 -4.19 13.96
N VAL A 181 3.37 -5.29 13.21
CA VAL A 181 3.82 -6.60 13.70
C VAL A 181 5.33 -6.57 13.93
N LEU A 182 6.11 -6.05 12.99
CA LEU A 182 7.56 -5.92 13.13
C LEU A 182 7.97 -5.10 14.35
N LEU A 183 7.24 -4.03 14.64
CA LEU A 183 7.49 -3.18 15.81
C LEU A 183 6.99 -3.81 17.12
N GLY A 184 6.28 -4.94 17.10
CA GLY A 184 5.71 -5.57 18.29
C GLY A 184 4.48 -4.85 18.85
N SER A 185 4.00 -3.79 18.17
CA SER A 185 2.88 -2.96 18.63
C SER A 185 1.51 -3.48 18.20
N TYR A 186 1.46 -4.44 17.25
CA TYR A 186 0.20 -4.92 16.67
C TYR A 186 -0.77 -5.45 17.74
N LYS A 187 -0.29 -6.30 18.66
CA LYS A 187 -1.11 -6.88 19.73
C LYS A 187 -1.63 -5.81 20.68
N THR A 188 -0.74 -4.96 21.19
CA THR A 188 -1.10 -3.86 22.10
C THR A 188 -2.19 -2.97 21.51
N ILE A 189 -2.10 -2.66 20.21
CA ILE A 189 -3.10 -1.85 19.51
C ILE A 189 -4.42 -2.62 19.35
N LEU A 190 -4.37 -3.91 19.02
CA LEU A 190 -5.56 -4.74 18.88
C LEU A 190 -6.31 -4.87 20.22
N ASP A 191 -5.57 -5.18 21.29
CA ASP A 191 -6.09 -5.27 22.65
C ASP A 191 -6.72 -3.94 23.10
N ALA A 192 -6.06 -2.82 22.80
CA ALA A 192 -6.60 -1.49 23.08
C ALA A 192 -7.92 -1.22 22.36
N VAL A 193 -8.07 -1.64 21.10
CA VAL A 193 -9.34 -1.52 20.35
C VAL A 193 -10.43 -2.38 20.99
N HIS A 194 -10.14 -3.63 21.34
CA HIS A 194 -11.09 -4.53 21.99
C HIS A 194 -11.55 -4.01 23.36
N GLN A 195 -10.60 -3.53 24.17
CA GLN A 195 -10.86 -3.00 25.51
C GLN A 195 -11.35 -1.55 25.51
N ARG A 196 -11.41 -0.91 24.33
CA ARG A 196 -11.73 0.52 24.16
C ARG A 196 -10.81 1.41 24.98
N ASP A 197 -9.52 1.08 25.07
CA ASP A 197 -8.51 1.94 25.65
C ASP A 197 -8.31 3.17 24.75
N LEU A 198 -9.07 4.23 25.08
CA LEU A 198 -9.09 5.47 24.32
C LEU A 198 -7.74 6.18 24.34
N LEU A 199 -6.92 6.01 25.38
CA LEU A 199 -5.61 6.66 25.46
C LEU A 199 -4.67 6.06 24.42
N THR A 200 -4.60 4.73 24.36
CA THR A 200 -3.77 4.03 23.36
C THR A 200 -4.28 4.27 21.95
N ILE A 201 -5.59 4.15 21.72
CA ILE A 201 -6.20 4.40 20.40
C ILE A 201 -5.93 5.85 19.95
N ALA A 202 -6.12 6.84 20.83
CA ALA A 202 -5.86 8.24 20.50
C ALA A 202 -4.38 8.47 20.23
N THR A 203 -3.48 7.89 21.03
CA THR A 203 -2.02 8.01 20.84
C THR A 203 -1.58 7.50 19.47
N VAL A 204 -2.01 6.28 19.12
CA VAL A 204 -1.71 5.66 17.81
C VAL A 204 -2.35 6.45 16.68
N GLY A 205 -3.59 6.93 16.87
CA GLY A 205 -4.31 7.77 15.92
C GLY A 205 -3.61 9.10 15.65
N PHE A 206 -3.11 9.78 16.70
CA PHE A 206 -2.32 11.00 16.54
C PHE A 206 -0.98 10.73 15.84
N GLY A 207 -0.32 9.62 16.19
CA GLY A 207 0.88 9.16 15.50
C GLY A 207 0.63 8.94 14.01
N ALA A 208 -0.42 8.21 13.66
CA ALA A 208 -0.86 7.95 12.31
C ALA A 208 -1.13 9.24 11.51
N VAL A 209 -1.89 10.19 12.08
CA VAL A 209 -2.16 11.49 11.43
C VAL A 209 -0.87 12.29 11.24
N PHE A 210 -0.02 12.35 12.27
CA PHE A 210 1.26 13.06 12.20
C PHE A 210 2.18 12.46 11.12
N GLY A 211 2.31 11.14 11.10
CA GLY A 211 3.09 10.38 10.11
C GLY A 211 2.57 10.61 8.69
N LEU A 212 1.27 10.40 8.48
CA LEU A 212 0.57 10.62 7.20
C LEU A 212 0.85 12.01 6.62
N LEU A 213 0.63 13.07 7.41
CA LEU A 213 0.77 14.44 6.94
C LEU A 213 2.23 14.83 6.70
N SER A 214 3.14 14.41 7.59
CA SER A 214 4.57 14.70 7.46
C SER A 214 5.18 13.98 6.25
N PHE A 215 4.82 12.72 6.06
CA PHE A 215 5.31 11.89 4.97
C PHE A 215 4.71 12.29 3.62
N ALA A 216 3.41 12.63 3.56
CA ALA A 216 2.80 13.16 2.34
C ALA A 216 3.47 14.48 1.88
N ARG A 217 3.87 15.35 2.82
CA ARG A 217 4.67 16.56 2.51
C ARG A 217 6.03 16.21 1.93
N LEU A 218 6.74 15.28 2.57
CA LEU A 218 8.04 14.80 2.10
C LEU A 218 7.93 14.23 0.68
N LEU A 219 7.01 13.30 0.44
CA LEU A 219 6.80 12.70 -0.87
C LEU A 219 6.40 13.72 -1.92
N LYS A 220 5.50 14.67 -1.61
CA LYS A 220 5.15 15.74 -2.54
C LYS A 220 6.36 16.60 -2.92
N TRP A 221 7.21 16.92 -1.95
CA TRP A 221 8.45 17.64 -2.19
C TRP A 221 9.42 16.82 -3.03
N MET A 222 9.56 15.52 -2.77
CA MET A 222 10.39 14.60 -3.55
C MET A 222 9.91 14.48 -5.01
N PHE A 223 8.62 14.29 -5.25
CA PHE A 223 8.07 14.28 -6.61
C PHE A 223 8.27 15.61 -7.36
N LYS A 224 8.17 16.74 -6.65
CA LYS A 224 8.33 18.06 -7.27
C LYS A 224 9.79 18.35 -7.66
N ASN A 225 10.75 18.00 -6.80
CA ASN A 225 12.15 18.42 -6.96
C ASN A 225 13.07 17.31 -7.46
N TYR A 226 12.73 16.05 -7.20
CA TYR A 226 13.59 14.87 -7.44
C TYR A 226 12.79 13.71 -8.06
N LYS A 227 11.94 14.00 -9.06
CA LYS A 227 10.99 13.02 -9.63
C LYS A 227 11.66 11.71 -10.06
N ASN A 228 12.72 11.75 -10.88
CA ASN A 228 13.40 10.55 -11.35
C ASN A 228 13.99 9.71 -10.20
N VAL A 229 14.62 10.38 -9.22
CA VAL A 229 15.19 9.72 -8.04
C VAL A 229 14.10 9.08 -7.18
N THR A 230 12.98 9.78 -7.00
CA THR A 230 11.82 9.28 -6.26
C THR A 230 11.24 8.05 -6.93
N LEU A 231 11.04 8.09 -8.24
CA LEU A 231 10.56 6.96 -9.02
C LEU A 231 11.52 5.77 -8.98
N ALA A 232 12.83 6.01 -9.03
CA ALA A 232 13.84 4.97 -8.86
C ALA A 232 13.78 4.33 -7.48
N LEU A 233 13.67 5.14 -6.42
CA LEU A 233 13.54 4.66 -5.05
C LEU A 233 12.29 3.80 -4.89
N LEU A 234 11.13 4.30 -5.34
CA LEU A 234 9.85 3.58 -5.27
C LEU A 234 9.87 2.28 -6.07
N THR A 235 10.42 2.29 -7.29
CA THR A 235 10.64 1.07 -8.09
C THR A 235 11.50 0.07 -7.33
N GLY A 236 12.56 0.55 -6.69
CA GLY A 236 13.41 -0.25 -5.82
C GLY A 236 12.63 -0.88 -4.68
N PHE A 237 11.87 -0.08 -3.92
CA PHE A 237 11.05 -0.57 -2.81
C PHE A 237 10.08 -1.68 -3.23
N ILE A 238 9.38 -1.49 -4.35
CA ILE A 238 8.47 -2.48 -4.93
C ILE A 238 9.22 -3.76 -5.33
N LEU A 239 10.40 -3.63 -5.95
CA LEU A 239 11.24 -4.76 -6.33
C LEU A 239 11.72 -5.55 -5.09
N GLY A 240 12.19 -4.85 -4.06
CA GLY A 240 12.65 -5.48 -2.82
C GLY A 240 11.54 -6.19 -2.06
N SER A 241 10.32 -5.66 -2.11
CA SER A 241 9.17 -6.28 -1.45
C SER A 241 8.63 -7.54 -2.15
N LEU A 242 9.06 -7.84 -3.38
CA LEU A 242 8.64 -9.06 -4.09
C LEU A 242 8.90 -10.33 -3.27
N ASN A 243 9.95 -10.34 -2.44
CA ASN A 243 10.24 -11.42 -1.52
C ASN A 243 9.01 -11.77 -0.67
N LYS A 244 8.34 -10.77 -0.08
CA LYS A 244 7.24 -11.00 0.86
C LYS A 244 5.98 -11.56 0.18
N ILE A 245 5.81 -11.34 -1.12
CA ILE A 245 4.66 -11.82 -1.90
C ILE A 245 4.98 -13.03 -2.77
N TRP A 246 6.15 -13.65 -2.58
CA TRP A 246 6.49 -14.88 -3.27
C TRP A 246 5.46 -15.99 -2.96
N PRO A 247 4.97 -16.76 -3.96
CA PRO A 247 3.87 -17.70 -3.72
C PRO A 247 4.24 -18.94 -2.88
N TRP A 248 5.47 -19.42 -3.00
CA TRP A 248 5.91 -20.67 -2.37
C TRP A 248 6.74 -20.38 -1.13
N LYS A 249 6.11 -20.50 0.04
CA LYS A 249 6.72 -20.22 1.33
C LYS A 249 6.54 -21.39 2.30
N VAL A 250 7.57 -21.64 3.09
CA VAL A 250 7.48 -22.50 4.28
C VAL A 250 7.36 -21.59 5.50
N VAL A 251 6.31 -21.78 6.28
CA VAL A 251 6.10 -21.04 7.53
C VAL A 251 6.96 -21.69 8.60
N LEU A 252 8.01 -20.98 9.05
CA LEU A 252 8.93 -21.46 10.08
C LEU A 252 8.39 -21.18 11.48
N GLU A 253 7.74 -20.03 11.65
CA GLU A 253 7.21 -19.59 12.95
C GLU A 253 5.90 -18.81 12.76
N THR A 254 4.91 -19.14 13.59
CA THR A 254 3.63 -18.42 13.67
C THR A 254 3.47 -17.79 15.04
N LYS A 255 2.86 -16.60 15.08
CA LYS A 255 2.32 -16.02 16.31
C LYS A 255 0.79 -16.01 16.21
N VAL A 256 0.15 -16.39 17.31
CA VAL A 256 -1.30 -16.34 17.44
C VAL A 256 -1.67 -15.05 18.17
N PHE A 257 -2.47 -14.22 17.52
CA PHE A 257 -3.08 -13.02 18.10
C PHE A 257 -4.60 -13.25 18.11
N ASP A 258 -5.17 -13.51 19.29
CA ASP A 258 -6.54 -14.00 19.48
C ASP A 258 -6.84 -15.22 18.60
N ASP A 259 -7.74 -15.11 17.62
CA ASP A 259 -8.11 -16.18 16.69
C ASP A 259 -7.32 -16.14 15.37
N LYS A 260 -6.36 -15.21 15.23
CA LYS A 260 -5.58 -15.02 13.99
C LYS A 260 -4.18 -15.60 14.14
N VAL A 261 -3.89 -16.62 13.33
CA VAL A 261 -2.53 -17.14 13.13
C VAL A 261 -1.84 -16.26 12.10
N ILE A 262 -0.79 -15.55 12.52
CA ILE A 262 0.03 -14.71 11.65
C ILE A 262 1.40 -15.36 11.48
N PRO A 263 1.84 -15.69 10.25
CA PRO A 263 3.20 -16.14 10.02
C PRO A 263 4.17 -14.99 10.26
N ILE A 264 5.09 -15.19 11.19
CA ILE A 264 6.09 -14.17 11.58
C ILE A 264 7.47 -14.45 11.03
N ASN A 265 7.76 -15.71 10.72
CA ASN A 265 8.96 -16.11 10.01
C ASN A 265 8.59 -17.08 8.89
N GLU A 266 8.95 -16.71 7.67
CA GLU A 266 8.65 -17.47 6.45
C GLU A 266 9.91 -17.55 5.61
N GLN A 267 10.16 -18.72 5.05
CA GLN A 267 11.24 -18.92 4.11
C GLN A 267 10.68 -19.14 2.71
N ASN A 268 11.14 -18.35 1.76
CA ASN A 268 10.83 -18.58 0.36
C ASN A 268 11.55 -19.83 -0.13
N VAL A 269 10.80 -20.71 -0.79
CA VAL A 269 11.33 -21.91 -1.43
C VAL A 269 11.03 -21.88 -2.93
N SER A 270 11.82 -22.65 -3.69
CA SER A 270 11.52 -22.88 -5.10
C SER A 270 10.21 -23.65 -5.23
N PRO A 271 9.38 -23.40 -6.26
CA PRO A 271 8.22 -24.25 -6.56
C PRO A 271 8.57 -25.74 -6.69
N PHE A 272 9.79 -26.05 -7.14
CA PHE A 272 10.27 -27.43 -7.30
C PHE A 272 10.74 -28.06 -5.98
N ALA A 273 10.93 -27.25 -4.94
CA ALA A 273 11.33 -27.68 -3.60
C ALA A 273 10.19 -27.45 -2.58
N PHE A 274 8.99 -27.13 -3.05
CA PHE A 274 7.84 -26.90 -2.18
C PHE A 274 7.28 -28.23 -1.68
N GLU A 275 7.13 -28.36 -0.36
CA GLU A 275 6.53 -29.55 0.25
C GLU A 275 5.00 -29.49 0.08
N GLY A 276 4.48 -30.25 -0.88
CA GLY A 276 3.05 -30.33 -1.19
C GLY A 276 2.75 -30.11 -2.68
N ASP A 277 1.48 -29.88 -3.01
CA ASP A 277 1.12 -29.47 -4.37
C ASP A 277 1.52 -28.00 -4.58
N ALA A 278 2.54 -27.80 -5.41
CA ALA A 278 3.03 -26.46 -5.77
C ALA A 278 2.04 -25.68 -6.66
N GLN A 279 1.01 -26.32 -7.20
CA GLN A 279 0.01 -25.71 -8.07
C GLN A 279 0.64 -24.88 -9.21
N LEU A 280 1.73 -25.37 -9.79
CA LEU A 280 2.62 -24.57 -10.65
C LEU A 280 1.91 -23.96 -11.87
N ILE A 281 1.11 -24.75 -12.58
CA ILE A 281 0.39 -24.29 -13.78
C ILE A 281 -0.62 -23.18 -13.46
N PRO A 282 -1.58 -23.36 -12.53
CA PRO A 282 -2.54 -22.30 -12.20
C PRO A 282 -1.87 -21.10 -11.54
N ALA A 283 -0.79 -21.29 -10.76
CA ALA A 283 0.02 -20.21 -10.20
C ALA A 283 0.60 -19.31 -11.31
N ILE A 284 1.26 -19.91 -12.32
CA ILE A 284 1.79 -19.16 -13.48
C ILE A 284 0.66 -18.48 -14.24
N GLY A 285 -0.46 -19.16 -14.46
CA GLY A 285 -1.63 -18.59 -15.12
C GLY A 285 -2.17 -17.34 -14.41
N LEU A 286 -2.28 -17.38 -13.09
CA LEU A 286 -2.73 -16.24 -12.29
C LEU A 286 -1.69 -15.13 -12.23
N ALA A 287 -0.40 -15.44 -12.18
CA ALA A 287 0.65 -14.43 -12.28
C ALA A 287 0.60 -13.69 -13.62
N ILE A 288 0.43 -14.40 -14.73
CA ILE A 288 0.27 -13.78 -16.06
C ILE A 288 -1.01 -12.94 -16.11
N LEU A 289 -2.11 -13.44 -15.53
CA LEU A 289 -3.38 -12.71 -15.48
C LEU A 289 -3.26 -11.42 -14.66
N GLY A 290 -2.65 -11.48 -13.47
CA GLY A 290 -2.40 -10.31 -12.62
C GLY A 290 -1.47 -9.30 -13.30
N PHE A 291 -0.41 -9.78 -13.96
CA PHE A 291 0.49 -8.94 -14.75
C PHE A 291 -0.26 -8.24 -15.90
N SER A 292 -1.03 -9.00 -16.68
CA SER A 292 -1.75 -8.50 -17.86
C SER A 292 -2.85 -7.52 -17.51
N LEU A 293 -3.53 -7.72 -16.37
CA LEU A 293 -4.58 -6.84 -15.88
C LEU A 293 -4.07 -5.39 -15.77
N ILE A 294 -2.84 -5.20 -15.34
CA ILE A 294 -2.24 -3.87 -15.17
C ILE A 294 -2.03 -3.17 -16.52
N PHE A 295 -1.52 -3.86 -17.53
CA PHE A 295 -1.40 -3.29 -18.89
C PHE A 295 -2.75 -3.02 -19.54
N ILE A 296 -3.76 -3.87 -19.29
CA ILE A 296 -5.13 -3.64 -19.77
C ILE A 296 -5.69 -2.35 -19.14
N LEU A 297 -5.54 -2.19 -17.83
CA LEU A 297 -5.99 -0.98 -17.11
C LEU A 297 -5.25 0.28 -17.60
N GLU A 298 -3.94 0.19 -17.82
CA GLU A 298 -3.14 1.30 -18.37
C GLU A 298 -3.64 1.70 -19.78
N ARG A 299 -3.87 0.72 -20.67
CA ARG A 299 -4.32 0.97 -22.05
C ARG A 299 -5.71 1.57 -22.10
N ILE A 300 -6.63 1.11 -21.25
CA ILE A 300 -7.98 1.69 -21.14
C ILE A 300 -7.90 3.14 -20.62
N ALA A 301 -7.06 3.39 -19.62
CA ALA A 301 -6.87 4.74 -19.07
C ALA A 301 -6.24 5.70 -20.09
N ALA A 302 -5.27 5.23 -20.89
CA ALA A 302 -4.62 6.02 -21.93
C ALA A 302 -5.59 6.41 -23.06
N LYS A 303 -6.48 5.50 -23.47
CA LYS A 303 -7.49 5.75 -24.52
C LYS A 303 -8.55 6.78 -24.12
N ASN A 304 -8.76 6.96 -22.81
CA ASN A 304 -9.74 7.90 -22.25
C ASN A 304 -9.13 9.27 -21.87
N ARG A 305 -7.81 9.49 -22.08
CA ARG A 305 -7.24 10.84 -22.01
C ARG A 305 -7.71 11.61 -23.24
N PRO A 306 -8.45 12.72 -23.11
CA PRO A 306 -8.65 13.61 -24.25
C PRO A 306 -7.27 14.01 -24.75
N ILE A 307 -7.08 13.93 -26.07
CA ILE A 307 -5.89 14.46 -26.75
C ILE A 307 -5.84 15.93 -26.34
N SER A 308 -4.86 16.28 -25.50
CA SER A 308 -4.50 17.66 -25.29
C SER A 308 -3.70 18.05 -26.53
N ASP A 309 -4.36 18.77 -27.43
CA ASP A 309 -3.70 19.54 -28.48
C ASP A 309 -2.69 20.54 -27.87
#